data_AF-A0A956K9K0-F1
#
_entry.id   AF-A0A956K9K0-F1
#
_cell.length_a   1.000
_cell.length_b   1.000
_cell.length_c   1.000
_cell.angle_alpha   90.00
_cell.angle_beta   90.00
_cell.angle_gamma   90.00
#
_symmetry.space_group_name_H-M   'P 1'
#
loop_
_entity.id
_entity.type
_entity.pdbx_description
1 polymer ?
#
loop_
_entity_poly.entity_id
_entity_poly.type
_entity_poly.pdbx_seq_one_letter_code
_entity_poly.pdbx_strand_id
1 'polypeptide(L)'
;IDVFGPLASELDALEQNIGRVELDWTIGHVTRLALSLSHELPNIDNADFYAGLVSLPAFACIRELELSGQWLRRVDPIAAFPRETVSGLRALTLTSDPWTAVDLADWRPLTRLERLTLKIGQPRMGPLCLPALRSLSMRMQTIESTLSPAFVAGSLEQLEQIELALGYATGFESWVPDYAPRLRELLDAPTLTHMRRLILRVERGELQQEFAAMLLEAPLLNRLQQLDVSACTWSPAARSWIEQRRRTLPCQVRMG
;
A
#
# COMPACT_ATOMS: atom_id res chain seq x y z
N ILE A 1 32.65 -10.18 1.32
CA ILE A 1 31.85 -11.39 1.55
C ILE A 1 31.08 -11.61 0.28
N ASP A 2 31.29 -12.75 -0.38
CA ASP A 2 30.46 -13.13 -1.53
C ASP A 2 29.12 -13.62 -0.98
N VAL A 3 28.21 -12.66 -0.72
CA VAL A 3 26.86 -12.90 -0.17
C VAL A 3 26.03 -13.76 -1.13
N PHE A 4 26.45 -13.80 -2.38
CA PHE A 4 25.72 -14.22 -3.54
C PHE A 4 26.28 -15.50 -4.16
N GLY A 5 27.40 -16.03 -3.66
CA GLY A 5 28.04 -17.25 -4.16
C GLY A 5 27.09 -18.43 -4.42
N PRO A 6 26.07 -18.70 -3.58
CA PRO A 6 25.08 -19.75 -3.85
C PRO A 6 24.15 -19.48 -5.03
N LEU A 7 23.98 -18.21 -5.41
CA LEU A 7 23.12 -17.72 -6.49
C LEU A 7 23.93 -17.28 -7.72
N ALA A 8 25.25 -17.52 -7.77
CA ALA A 8 26.13 -16.95 -8.79
C ALA A 8 25.68 -17.28 -10.24
N SER A 9 25.22 -18.51 -10.50
CA SER A 9 24.68 -18.90 -11.81
C SER A 9 23.32 -18.28 -12.13
N GLU A 10 22.54 -17.92 -11.11
CA GLU A 10 21.26 -17.24 -11.26
C GLU A 10 21.49 -15.73 -11.46
N LEU A 11 22.52 -15.18 -10.80
CA LEU A 11 22.90 -13.78 -10.88
C LEU A 11 23.29 -13.32 -12.28
N ASP A 12 23.97 -14.14 -13.08
CA ASP A 12 24.26 -13.79 -14.48
C ASP A 12 22.97 -13.63 -15.32
N ALA A 13 21.97 -14.47 -15.07
CA ALA A 13 20.64 -14.33 -15.68
C ALA A 13 19.85 -13.13 -15.10
N LEU A 14 20.16 -12.74 -13.86
CA LEU A 14 19.52 -11.64 -13.15
C LEU A 14 20.16 -10.28 -13.37
N GLU A 15 21.45 -10.16 -13.66
CA GLU A 15 22.07 -8.88 -14.03
C GLU A 15 21.37 -8.28 -15.26
N GLN A 16 20.85 -9.14 -16.13
CA GLN A 16 20.06 -8.72 -17.30
C GLN A 16 18.64 -8.26 -16.96
N ASN A 17 18.12 -8.56 -15.75
CA ASN A 17 16.71 -8.43 -15.38
C ASN A 17 16.45 -7.68 -14.08
N ILE A 18 17.46 -7.47 -13.27
CA ILE A 18 17.44 -6.57 -12.13
C ILE A 18 17.45 -5.16 -12.68
N GLY A 19 16.31 -4.49 -12.59
CA GLY A 19 16.25 -3.05 -12.80
C GLY A 19 16.97 -2.30 -11.68
N ARG A 20 16.85 -2.79 -10.43
CA ARG A 20 17.48 -2.17 -9.24
C ARG A 20 17.55 -3.15 -8.07
N VAL A 21 18.71 -3.21 -7.41
CA VAL A 21 18.88 -3.75 -6.05
C VAL A 21 19.41 -2.65 -5.15
N GLU A 22 18.78 -2.43 -4.01
CA GLU A 22 19.36 -1.64 -2.92
C GLU A 22 19.36 -2.44 -1.63
N LEU A 23 20.48 -2.35 -0.91
CA LEU A 23 20.71 -3.05 0.34
C LEU A 23 21.18 -2.04 1.39
N ASP A 24 20.46 -1.97 2.51
CA ASP A 24 20.97 -1.29 3.69
C ASP A 24 21.42 -2.32 4.72
N TRP A 25 22.56 -2.03 5.36
CA TRP A 25 23.24 -2.96 6.25
C TRP A 25 23.31 -2.41 7.67
N THR A 26 23.26 -3.29 8.65
CA THR A 26 23.57 -2.96 10.04
C THR A 26 24.28 -4.14 10.67
N ILE A 27 25.52 -3.91 11.13
CA ILE A 27 26.35 -4.90 11.86
C ILE A 27 26.36 -6.27 11.14
N GLY A 28 26.81 -6.30 9.88
CA GLY A 28 26.97 -7.56 9.13
C GLY A 28 25.68 -8.21 8.62
N HIS A 29 24.52 -7.59 8.81
CA HIS A 29 23.23 -8.09 8.32
C HIS A 29 22.54 -7.09 7.40
N VAL A 30 21.75 -7.59 6.44
CA VAL A 30 20.85 -6.75 5.62
C VAL A 30 19.60 -6.43 6.43
N THR A 31 19.25 -5.15 6.51
CA THR A 31 18.05 -4.66 7.23
C THR A 31 16.98 -4.15 6.29
N ARG A 32 17.36 -3.59 5.14
CA ARG A 32 16.44 -3.21 4.05
C ARG A 32 16.88 -3.85 2.74
N LEU A 33 15.91 -4.40 2.01
CA LEU A 33 16.07 -4.89 0.65
C LEU A 33 15.03 -4.18 -0.23
N ALA A 34 15.49 -3.47 -1.26
CA ALA A 34 14.64 -2.99 -2.34
C ALA A 34 15.03 -3.69 -3.64
N LEU A 35 14.09 -4.40 -4.26
CA LEU A 35 14.30 -5.11 -5.51
C LEU A 35 13.26 -4.69 -6.56
N SER A 36 13.74 -4.29 -7.74
CA SER A 36 12.92 -4.05 -8.92
C SER A 36 13.39 -4.97 -10.04
N LEU A 37 12.48 -5.77 -10.60
CA LEU A 37 12.76 -6.59 -11.78
C LEU A 37 12.11 -5.98 -13.03
N SER A 38 12.82 -6.04 -14.15
CA SER A 38 12.33 -5.64 -15.46
C SER A 38 11.33 -6.67 -16.02
N HIS A 39 10.56 -6.25 -17.02
CA HIS A 39 9.38 -6.94 -17.52
C HIS A 39 9.65 -8.14 -18.46
N GLU A 40 10.91 -8.42 -18.78
CA GLU A 40 11.24 -9.08 -20.05
C GLU A 40 11.41 -10.60 -20.02
N LEU A 41 11.34 -11.27 -18.87
CA LEU A 41 11.48 -12.73 -18.85
C LEU A 41 10.14 -13.49 -18.68
N PRO A 42 9.69 -14.21 -19.72
CA PRO A 42 8.57 -15.13 -19.62
C PRO A 42 8.90 -16.44 -18.89
N ASN A 43 10.19 -16.74 -18.60
CA ASN A 43 10.65 -18.09 -18.27
C ASN A 43 11.35 -18.29 -16.91
N ILE A 44 11.66 -17.24 -16.13
CA ILE A 44 12.14 -17.43 -14.76
C ILE A 44 10.95 -17.35 -13.82
N ASP A 45 10.76 -18.36 -12.99
CA ASP A 45 9.84 -18.26 -11.86
C ASP A 45 10.46 -17.28 -10.85
N ASN A 46 10.21 -16.00 -11.07
CA ASN A 46 10.80 -14.92 -10.28
C ASN A 46 10.57 -15.17 -8.78
N ALA A 47 9.45 -15.80 -8.42
CA ALA A 47 9.12 -16.14 -7.03
C ALA A 47 10.13 -17.08 -6.38
N ASP A 48 10.56 -18.12 -7.09
CA ASP A 48 11.54 -19.07 -6.56
C ASP A 48 12.90 -18.40 -6.35
N PHE A 49 13.30 -17.52 -7.27
CA PHE A 49 14.50 -16.72 -7.09
C PHE A 49 14.38 -15.80 -5.85
N TYR A 50 13.25 -15.10 -5.71
CA TYR A 50 12.96 -14.25 -4.57
C TYR A 50 13.02 -15.03 -3.26
N ALA A 51 12.39 -16.20 -3.22
CA ALA A 51 12.41 -17.12 -2.08
C ALA A 51 13.85 -17.55 -1.75
N GLY A 52 14.65 -17.91 -2.76
CA GLY A 52 16.05 -18.27 -2.61
C GLY A 52 16.90 -17.12 -2.06
N LEU A 53 16.73 -15.92 -2.61
CA LEU A 53 17.45 -14.72 -2.18
C LEU A 53 17.17 -14.39 -0.71
N VAL A 54 15.91 -14.31 -0.30
CA VAL A 54 15.58 -13.97 1.08
C VAL A 54 15.82 -15.11 2.08
N SER A 55 16.09 -16.32 1.58
CA SER A 55 16.48 -17.48 2.39
C SER A 55 17.96 -17.45 2.76
N LEU A 56 18.80 -16.62 2.13
CA LEU A 56 20.22 -16.55 2.50
C LEU A 56 20.37 -15.98 3.93
N PRO A 57 21.30 -16.50 4.75
CA PRO A 57 21.46 -16.07 6.14
C PRO A 57 21.67 -14.56 6.33
N ALA A 58 22.29 -13.89 5.35
CA ALA A 58 22.48 -12.44 5.36
C ALA A 58 21.16 -11.64 5.41
N PHE A 59 20.05 -12.25 4.97
CA PHE A 59 18.72 -11.63 4.91
C PHE A 59 17.80 -12.07 6.06
N ALA A 60 18.25 -12.92 6.99
CA ALA A 60 17.48 -13.32 8.17
C ALA A 60 17.05 -12.12 9.06
N CYS A 61 17.71 -10.97 8.91
CA CYS A 61 17.42 -9.76 9.65
C CYS A 61 16.70 -8.68 8.84
N ILE A 62 16.17 -8.98 7.63
CA ILE A 62 15.38 -7.99 6.88
C ILE A 62 14.22 -7.51 7.77
N ARG A 63 14.05 -6.19 7.85
CA ARG A 63 12.93 -5.51 8.49
C ARG A 63 12.14 -4.68 7.50
N GLU A 64 12.76 -4.27 6.40
CA GLU A 64 12.11 -3.46 5.37
C GLU A 64 12.28 -4.13 4.02
N LEU A 65 11.17 -4.36 3.33
CA LEU A 65 11.15 -5.01 2.03
C LEU A 65 10.39 -4.13 1.03
N GLU A 66 11.02 -3.85 -0.10
CA GLU A 66 10.41 -3.17 -1.24
C GLU A 66 10.53 -4.05 -2.46
N LEU A 67 9.39 -4.39 -3.06
CA LEU A 67 9.29 -5.22 -4.24
C LEU A 67 8.59 -4.45 -5.34
N SER A 68 9.19 -4.46 -6.53
CA SER A 68 8.64 -3.79 -7.71
C SER A 68 8.66 -4.72 -8.92
N GLY A 69 7.55 -4.78 -9.64
CA GLY A 69 7.47 -5.45 -10.95
C GLY A 69 6.08 -5.98 -11.31
N GLN A 70 5.94 -6.38 -12.57
CA GLN A 70 4.73 -7.04 -13.08
C GLN A 70 4.56 -8.47 -12.59
N TRP A 71 5.62 -9.11 -12.07
CA TRP A 71 5.57 -10.48 -11.59
C TRP A 71 4.61 -10.66 -10.40
N LEU A 72 4.36 -9.59 -9.63
CA LEU A 72 3.36 -9.54 -8.56
C LEU A 72 1.94 -9.91 -9.03
N ARG A 73 1.65 -9.83 -10.34
CA ARG A 73 0.35 -10.27 -10.90
C ARG A 73 0.13 -11.79 -10.84
N ARG A 74 1.20 -12.58 -10.71
CA ARG A 74 1.17 -14.04 -10.80
C ARG A 74 1.40 -14.72 -9.46
N VAL A 75 2.07 -14.02 -8.54
CA VAL A 75 2.61 -14.61 -7.32
C VAL A 75 2.31 -13.67 -6.16
N ASP A 76 1.70 -14.22 -5.11
CA ASP A 76 1.59 -13.55 -3.83
C ASP A 76 2.99 -13.51 -3.18
N PRO A 77 3.62 -12.33 -3.07
CA PRO A 77 4.96 -12.22 -2.50
C PRO A 77 5.01 -12.69 -1.04
N ILE A 78 3.91 -12.59 -0.29
CA ILE A 78 3.87 -12.99 1.12
C ILE A 78 3.93 -14.52 1.24
N ALA A 79 3.26 -15.22 0.33
CA ALA A 79 3.25 -16.68 0.28
C ALA A 79 4.57 -17.26 -0.25
N ALA A 80 5.26 -16.52 -1.13
CA ALA A 80 6.52 -16.97 -1.74
C ALA A 80 7.72 -16.92 -0.76
N PHE A 81 7.66 -16.13 0.31
CA PHE A 81 8.80 -15.95 1.21
C PHE A 81 8.77 -16.88 2.43
N PRO A 82 9.96 -17.23 2.98
CA PRO A 82 10.05 -17.94 4.25
C PRO A 82 9.29 -17.22 5.36
N ARG A 83 8.55 -17.99 6.15
CA ARG A 83 7.69 -17.46 7.20
C ARG A 83 8.46 -16.63 8.23
N GLU A 84 9.68 -17.04 8.53
CA GLU A 84 10.59 -16.39 9.46
C GLU A 84 10.93 -14.99 8.99
N THR A 85 11.23 -14.83 7.69
CA THR A 85 11.52 -13.54 7.05
C THR A 85 10.31 -12.62 7.13
N VAL A 86 9.13 -13.06 6.66
CA VAL A 86 7.91 -12.22 6.67
C VAL A 86 7.45 -11.86 8.07
N SER A 87 7.59 -12.77 9.04
CA SER A 87 7.20 -12.49 10.43
C SER A 87 8.04 -11.40 11.12
N GLY A 88 9.26 -11.17 10.62
CA GLY A 88 10.17 -10.15 11.10
C GLY A 88 9.97 -8.77 10.46
N LEU A 89 9.22 -8.67 9.36
CA LEU A 89 9.06 -7.43 8.60
C LEU A 89 8.32 -6.37 9.41
N ARG A 90 8.83 -5.14 9.34
CA ARG A 90 8.25 -3.91 9.89
C ARG A 90 7.75 -2.96 8.81
N ALA A 91 8.35 -2.99 7.63
CA ALA A 91 7.89 -2.20 6.48
C ALA A 91 7.83 -3.06 5.22
N LEU A 92 6.73 -2.93 4.47
CA LEU A 92 6.54 -3.60 3.19
C LEU A 92 6.04 -2.59 2.16
N THR A 93 6.72 -2.53 1.01
CA THR A 93 6.30 -1.76 -0.15
C THR A 93 6.14 -2.69 -1.33
N LEU A 94 4.95 -2.74 -1.91
CA LEU A 94 4.66 -3.47 -3.14
C LEU A 94 4.32 -2.47 -4.24
N THR A 95 5.06 -2.52 -5.34
CA THR A 95 4.85 -1.65 -6.50
C THR A 95 4.62 -2.51 -7.74
N SER A 96 3.49 -2.32 -8.40
CA SER A 96 3.20 -2.93 -9.69
C SER A 96 2.70 -1.88 -10.66
N ASP A 97 2.49 -2.26 -11.91
CA ASP A 97 1.92 -1.35 -12.88
C ASP A 97 0.46 -1.01 -12.53
N PRO A 98 -0.04 0.16 -12.96
CA PRO A 98 -1.38 0.63 -12.62
C PRO A 98 -2.53 -0.24 -13.12
N TRP A 99 -2.26 -1.20 -14.00
CA TRP A 99 -3.26 -2.04 -14.66
C TRP A 99 -3.28 -3.47 -14.13
N THR A 100 -2.34 -3.81 -13.25
CA THR A 100 -2.21 -5.15 -12.71
C THR A 100 -3.09 -5.33 -11.48
N ALA A 101 -3.88 -6.41 -11.54
CA ALA A 101 -4.51 -6.98 -10.36
C ALA A 101 -3.49 -7.83 -9.59
N VAL A 102 -3.41 -7.61 -8.28
CA VAL A 102 -2.54 -8.39 -7.39
C VAL A 102 -3.43 -9.00 -6.32
N ASP A 103 -3.44 -10.33 -6.27
CA ASP A 103 -4.15 -11.09 -5.25
C ASP A 103 -3.25 -11.21 -4.00
N LEU A 104 -3.71 -10.63 -2.89
CA LEU A 104 -3.02 -10.59 -1.60
C LEU A 104 -3.93 -11.23 -0.55
N ALA A 105 -3.84 -12.55 -0.45
CA ALA A 105 -4.86 -13.35 0.20
C ALA A 105 -4.62 -13.52 1.71
N ASP A 106 -3.36 -13.64 2.15
CA ASP A 106 -3.03 -13.93 3.55
C ASP A 106 -1.97 -12.99 4.13
N TRP A 107 -2.44 -12.06 4.95
CA TRP A 107 -1.61 -11.09 5.66
C TRP A 107 -1.18 -11.57 7.06
N ARG A 108 -1.74 -12.69 7.56
CA ARG A 108 -1.50 -13.17 8.93
C ARG A 108 -0.04 -13.41 9.30
N PRO A 109 0.88 -13.80 8.37
CA PRO A 109 2.29 -13.94 8.71
C PRO A 109 2.95 -12.62 9.14
N LEU A 110 2.44 -11.47 8.70
CA LEU A 110 3.05 -10.13 8.86
C LEU A 110 2.71 -9.48 10.22
N THR A 111 2.85 -10.25 11.30
CA THR A 111 2.42 -9.86 12.66
C THR A 111 3.13 -8.63 13.24
N ARG A 112 4.32 -8.28 12.73
CA ARG A 112 5.14 -7.14 13.19
C ARG A 112 5.15 -5.97 12.21
N LEU A 113 4.35 -6.05 11.15
CA LEU A 113 4.34 -5.03 10.11
C LEU A 113 3.73 -3.74 10.64
N GLU A 114 4.53 -2.68 10.67
CA GLU A 114 4.15 -1.34 11.15
C GLU A 114 3.77 -0.40 10.00
N ARG A 115 4.36 -0.62 8.81
CA ARG A 115 4.16 0.22 7.63
C ARG A 115 3.88 -0.63 6.39
N LEU A 116 2.78 -0.34 5.71
CA LEU A 116 2.41 -0.98 4.45
C LEU A 116 2.21 0.09 3.37
N THR A 117 2.90 -0.06 2.24
CA THR A 117 2.72 0.78 1.06
C THR A 117 2.36 -0.09 -0.14
N LEU A 118 1.18 0.14 -0.72
CA LEU A 118 0.70 -0.55 -1.91
C LEU A 118 0.58 0.46 -3.05
N LYS A 119 1.45 0.33 -4.05
CA LYS A 119 1.40 1.08 -5.31
C LYS A 119 0.98 0.11 -6.40
N ILE A 120 -0.27 -0.34 -6.33
CA ILE A 120 -0.82 -1.41 -7.16
C ILE A 120 -2.12 -0.88 -7.77
N GLY A 121 -2.30 -1.12 -9.07
CA GLY A 121 -3.50 -0.73 -9.79
C GLY A 121 -4.80 -1.21 -9.14
N GLN A 122 -4.90 -2.53 -8.99
CA GLN A 122 -6.12 -3.23 -8.56
C GLN A 122 -5.80 -4.26 -7.46
N PRO A 123 -5.54 -3.83 -6.22
CA PRO A 123 -5.25 -4.76 -5.14
C PRO A 123 -6.51 -5.54 -4.75
N ARG A 124 -6.47 -6.87 -4.89
CA ARG A 124 -7.51 -7.79 -4.41
C ARG A 124 -7.06 -8.37 -3.10
N MET A 125 -7.69 -7.97 -2.01
CA MET A 125 -7.18 -8.26 -0.66
C MET A 125 -8.19 -9.07 0.13
N GLY A 126 -7.67 -10.06 0.86
CA GLY A 126 -8.38 -10.66 2.00
C GLY A 126 -8.38 -9.73 3.21
N PRO A 127 -8.94 -10.18 4.35
CA PRO A 127 -8.90 -9.45 5.61
C PRO A 127 -7.48 -9.01 5.99
N LEU A 128 -7.31 -7.73 6.33
CA LEU A 128 -6.02 -7.17 6.76
C LEU A 128 -5.76 -7.48 8.23
N CYS A 129 -5.28 -8.69 8.52
CA CYS A 129 -4.91 -9.12 9.87
C CYS A 129 -3.51 -8.62 10.26
N LEU A 130 -3.35 -7.31 10.45
CA LEU A 130 -2.07 -6.64 10.66
C LEU A 130 -2.05 -5.87 12.01
N PRO A 131 -1.94 -6.58 13.14
CA PRO A 131 -2.20 -6.00 14.48
C PRO A 131 -1.19 -4.93 14.91
N ALA A 132 -0.02 -4.87 14.27
CA ALA A 132 1.01 -3.87 14.54
C ALA A 132 0.99 -2.69 13.56
N LEU A 133 0.09 -2.69 12.57
CA LEU A 133 0.12 -1.72 11.48
C LEU A 133 -0.27 -0.34 12.00
N ARG A 134 0.61 0.64 11.79
CA ARG A 134 0.40 2.04 12.16
C ARG A 134 0.16 2.93 10.96
N SER A 135 0.77 2.61 9.83
CA SER A 135 0.72 3.43 8.61
C SER A 135 0.39 2.57 7.40
N LEU A 136 -0.67 2.95 6.70
CA LEU A 136 -1.07 2.37 5.43
C LEU A 136 -1.07 3.45 4.34
N SER A 137 -0.34 3.23 3.27
CA SER A 137 -0.37 4.08 2.07
C SER A 137 -0.80 3.23 0.89
N MET A 138 -1.85 3.63 0.18
CA MET A 138 -2.34 2.94 -0.99
C MET A 138 -2.49 3.92 -2.15
N ARG A 139 -1.80 3.64 -3.24
CA ARG A 139 -2.02 4.26 -4.54
C ARG A 139 -2.68 3.23 -5.43
N MET A 140 -3.95 3.46 -5.73
CA MET A 140 -4.78 2.54 -6.50
C MET A 140 -5.44 3.27 -7.66
N GLN A 141 -5.62 2.55 -8.76
CA GLN A 141 -6.46 3.03 -9.83
C GLN A 141 -7.91 3.00 -9.35
N THR A 142 -8.36 1.84 -8.85
CA THR A 142 -9.74 1.60 -8.41
C THR A 142 -9.87 1.27 -6.93
N ILE A 143 -10.98 1.70 -6.32
CA ILE A 143 -11.43 1.11 -5.05
C ILE A 143 -12.18 -0.18 -5.37
N GLU A 144 -11.46 -1.29 -5.29
CA GLU A 144 -12.04 -2.63 -5.45
C GLU A 144 -13.12 -2.91 -4.41
N SER A 145 -14.11 -3.72 -4.78
CA SER A 145 -15.20 -4.13 -3.88
C SER A 145 -14.70 -4.94 -2.68
N THR A 146 -13.50 -5.52 -2.79
CA THR A 146 -12.83 -6.26 -1.72
C THR A 146 -12.18 -5.35 -0.69
N LEU A 147 -12.02 -4.04 -0.95
CA LEU A 147 -11.28 -3.15 -0.06
C LEU A 147 -12.02 -2.91 1.27
N SER A 148 -13.29 -2.50 1.25
CA SER A 148 -14.05 -2.26 2.49
C SER A 148 -14.13 -3.53 3.37
N PRO A 149 -14.47 -4.71 2.82
CA PRO A 149 -14.45 -5.96 3.59
C PRO A 149 -13.09 -6.27 4.23
N ALA A 150 -11.98 -5.95 3.55
CA ALA A 150 -10.65 -6.19 4.07
C ALA A 150 -10.34 -5.38 5.34
N PHE A 151 -10.87 -4.15 5.45
CA PHE A 151 -10.74 -3.31 6.63
C PHE A 151 -11.71 -3.70 7.75
N VAL A 152 -12.96 -3.98 7.39
CA VAL A 152 -14.03 -4.31 8.35
C VAL A 152 -13.74 -5.64 9.04
N ALA A 153 -13.26 -6.65 8.30
CA ALA A 153 -12.95 -7.97 8.84
C ALA A 153 -11.49 -8.11 9.33
N GLY A 154 -10.66 -7.07 9.16
CA GLY A 154 -9.25 -7.07 9.53
C GLY A 154 -8.98 -6.80 11.02
N SER A 155 -7.70 -6.81 11.38
CA SER A 155 -7.20 -6.35 12.69
C SER A 155 -6.29 -5.15 12.44
N LEU A 156 -6.85 -3.96 12.58
CA LEU A 156 -6.23 -2.66 12.27
C LEU A 156 -6.34 -1.68 13.44
N GLU A 157 -6.46 -2.19 14.66
CA GLU A 157 -6.73 -1.40 15.86
C GLU A 157 -5.65 -0.34 16.12
N GLN A 158 -4.40 -0.65 15.75
CA GLN A 158 -3.24 0.23 15.90
C GLN A 158 -3.03 1.20 14.73
N LEU A 159 -3.91 1.19 13.71
CA LEU A 159 -3.72 2.01 12.53
C LEU A 159 -3.95 3.49 12.85
N GLU A 160 -2.89 4.28 12.73
CA GLU A 160 -2.86 5.71 13.07
C GLU A 160 -2.98 6.60 11.83
N GLN A 161 -2.46 6.14 10.69
CA GLN A 161 -2.39 6.90 9.44
C GLN A 161 -2.86 6.08 8.25
N ILE A 162 -3.77 6.66 7.46
CA ILE A 162 -4.13 6.19 6.12
C ILE A 162 -3.79 7.28 5.11
N GLU A 163 -3.10 6.89 4.04
CA GLU A 163 -2.93 7.67 2.82
C GLU A 163 -3.57 6.94 1.65
N LEU A 164 -4.49 7.59 0.96
CA LEU A 164 -5.14 7.07 -0.25
C LEU A 164 -4.87 8.01 -1.41
N ALA A 165 -4.24 7.49 -2.47
CA ALA A 165 -4.10 8.15 -3.75
C ALA A 165 -4.95 7.42 -4.79
N LEU A 166 -5.99 8.11 -5.28
CA LEU A 166 -7.04 7.57 -6.14
C LEU A 166 -7.00 8.20 -7.54
N GLY A 167 -7.26 7.40 -8.57
CA GLY A 167 -7.54 7.88 -9.92
C GLY A 167 -6.33 8.08 -10.84
N TYR A 168 -5.22 7.38 -10.59
CA TYR A 168 -3.95 7.57 -11.33
C TYR A 168 -3.97 7.09 -12.80
N ALA A 169 -5.00 6.38 -13.26
CA ALA A 169 -5.03 5.86 -14.64
C ALA A 169 -6.03 6.61 -15.53
N THR A 170 -5.53 7.07 -16.68
CA THR A 170 -6.29 7.78 -17.71
C THR A 170 -7.17 6.79 -18.49
N GLY A 171 -8.42 7.13 -18.80
CA GLY A 171 -9.18 6.43 -19.86
C GLY A 171 -10.51 5.73 -19.50
N PHE A 172 -10.88 5.59 -18.22
CA PHE A 172 -12.20 5.04 -17.85
C PHE A 172 -13.09 6.14 -17.26
N GLU A 173 -14.27 6.37 -17.84
CA GLU A 173 -15.26 7.39 -17.38
C GLU A 173 -16.47 6.76 -16.66
N SER A 174 -16.65 5.42 -16.72
CA SER A 174 -17.90 4.74 -16.35
C SER A 174 -18.01 4.12 -14.93
N TRP A 175 -17.10 4.44 -14.01
CA TRP A 175 -16.86 3.70 -12.75
C TRP A 175 -16.91 4.58 -11.49
N VAL A 176 -17.20 5.88 -11.68
CA VAL A 176 -17.24 6.94 -10.66
C VAL A 176 -18.29 6.74 -9.56
N PRO A 177 -19.54 6.30 -9.82
CA PRO A 177 -20.61 6.32 -8.82
C PRO A 177 -20.39 5.46 -7.56
N ASP A 178 -19.57 4.40 -7.67
CA ASP A 178 -19.38 3.43 -6.59
C ASP A 178 -18.29 3.82 -5.58
N TYR A 179 -17.51 4.87 -5.86
CA TYR A 179 -16.33 5.19 -5.07
C TYR A 179 -16.63 5.82 -3.71
N ALA A 180 -17.51 6.82 -3.69
CA ALA A 180 -17.82 7.54 -2.47
C ALA A 180 -18.47 6.61 -1.42
N PRO A 181 -19.44 5.74 -1.77
CA PRO A 181 -19.96 4.75 -0.83
C PRO A 181 -18.90 3.80 -0.29
N ARG A 182 -18.02 3.24 -1.13
CA ARG A 182 -16.97 2.31 -0.70
C ARG A 182 -15.91 2.97 0.17
N LEU A 183 -15.51 4.20 -0.18
CA LEU A 183 -14.59 4.95 0.66
C LEU A 183 -15.24 5.26 2.02
N ARG A 184 -16.53 5.60 2.03
CA ARG A 184 -17.28 5.80 3.28
C ARG A 184 -17.26 4.54 4.14
N GLU A 185 -17.58 3.38 3.57
CA GLU A 185 -17.52 2.10 4.30
C GLU A 185 -16.14 1.82 4.89
N LEU A 186 -15.07 2.14 4.15
CA LEU A 186 -13.70 2.03 4.64
C LEU A 186 -13.44 2.97 5.82
N LEU A 187 -13.83 4.24 5.70
CA LEU A 187 -13.62 5.25 6.75
C LEU A 187 -14.50 5.02 7.99
N ASP A 188 -15.63 4.34 7.82
CA ASP A 188 -16.55 3.96 8.88
C ASP A 188 -16.18 2.60 9.53
N ALA A 189 -15.09 1.95 9.08
CA ALA A 189 -14.67 0.66 9.59
C ALA A 189 -14.41 0.73 11.11
N PRO A 190 -15.05 -0.15 11.91
CA PRO A 190 -14.97 -0.10 13.38
C PRO A 190 -13.58 -0.41 13.93
N THR A 191 -12.71 -1.00 13.11
CA THR A 191 -11.33 -1.35 13.44
C THR A 191 -10.41 -0.13 13.49
N LEU A 192 -10.81 1.01 12.90
CA LEU A 192 -10.00 2.23 12.81
C LEU A 192 -10.08 3.11 14.08
N THR A 193 -10.01 2.50 15.26
CA THR A 193 -10.25 3.18 16.55
C THR A 193 -9.17 4.19 16.94
N HIS A 194 -7.93 4.00 16.48
CA HIS A 194 -6.78 4.87 16.79
C HIS A 194 -6.36 5.77 15.62
N MET A 195 -7.17 5.84 14.57
CA MET A 195 -6.84 6.62 13.39
C MET A 195 -6.82 8.12 13.72
N ARG A 196 -5.69 8.76 13.40
CA ARG A 196 -5.42 10.18 13.69
C ARG A 196 -5.20 10.99 12.43
N ARG A 197 -4.69 10.38 11.37
CA ARG A 197 -4.31 11.08 10.15
C ARG A 197 -4.90 10.41 8.92
N LEU A 198 -5.59 11.22 8.13
CA LEU A 198 -6.08 10.84 6.81
C LEU A 198 -5.43 11.75 5.76
N ILE A 199 -4.79 11.15 4.76
CA ILE A 199 -4.27 11.85 3.60
C ILE A 199 -5.04 11.33 2.39
N LEU A 200 -5.73 12.23 1.69
CA LEU A 200 -6.44 11.90 0.46
C LEU A 200 -5.81 12.67 -0.70
N ARG A 201 -5.53 11.94 -1.77
CA ARG A 201 -5.07 12.48 -3.04
C ARG A 201 -6.01 11.97 -4.12
N VAL A 202 -6.81 12.86 -4.70
CA VAL A 202 -7.76 12.52 -5.77
C VAL A 202 -7.33 13.27 -7.01
N GLU A 203 -6.77 12.56 -7.97
CA GLU A 203 -6.18 13.19 -9.17
C GLU A 203 -7.24 13.62 -10.21
N ARG A 204 -8.47 13.07 -10.14
CA ARG A 204 -9.56 13.40 -11.07
C ARG A 204 -10.57 14.39 -10.48
N GLY A 205 -10.82 15.48 -11.20
CA GLY A 205 -11.64 16.61 -10.75
C GLY A 205 -13.13 16.29 -10.49
N GLU A 206 -13.74 15.45 -11.32
CA GLU A 206 -15.19 15.17 -11.26
C GLU A 206 -15.62 14.46 -9.97
N LEU A 207 -14.76 13.58 -9.46
CA LEU A 207 -15.00 12.81 -8.24
C LEU A 207 -14.90 13.66 -6.97
N GLN A 208 -14.26 14.82 -7.04
CA GLN A 208 -13.86 15.55 -5.84
C GLN A 208 -15.05 16.16 -5.10
N GLN A 209 -16.10 16.62 -5.78
CA GLN A 209 -17.25 17.20 -5.07
C GLN A 209 -17.97 16.15 -4.21
N GLU A 210 -18.21 14.96 -4.78
CA GLU A 210 -18.83 13.85 -4.07
C GLU A 210 -17.93 13.34 -2.94
N PHE A 211 -16.62 13.24 -3.17
CA PHE A 211 -15.67 12.90 -2.12
C PHE A 211 -15.60 13.93 -1.00
N ALA A 212 -15.60 15.23 -1.32
CA ALA A 212 -15.61 16.28 -0.30
C ALA A 212 -16.87 16.18 0.57
N ALA A 213 -18.04 16.03 -0.05
CA ALA A 213 -19.31 15.91 0.65
C ALA A 213 -19.33 14.68 1.58
N MET A 214 -18.99 13.51 1.04
CA MET A 214 -18.93 12.26 1.80
C MET A 214 -17.95 12.34 2.98
N LEU A 215 -16.72 12.82 2.70
CA LEU A 215 -15.67 12.89 3.70
C LEU A 215 -16.09 13.76 4.88
N LEU A 216 -16.77 14.88 4.60
CA LEU A 216 -17.21 15.84 5.61
C LEU A 216 -18.40 15.37 6.45
N GLU A 217 -19.08 14.30 6.04
CA GLU A 217 -20.09 13.59 6.84
C GLU A 217 -19.53 12.38 7.60
N ALA A 218 -18.29 11.95 7.30
CA ALA A 218 -17.71 10.77 7.91
C ALA A 218 -17.50 11.00 9.43
N PRO A 219 -18.11 10.16 10.30
CA PRO A 219 -17.94 10.24 11.76
C PRO A 219 -16.48 10.24 12.21
N LEU A 220 -15.60 9.60 11.44
CA LEU A 220 -14.16 9.57 11.64
C LEU A 220 -13.54 10.97 11.78
N LEU A 221 -14.05 11.98 11.06
CA LEU A 221 -13.53 13.35 11.13
C LEU A 221 -13.59 13.95 12.53
N ASN A 222 -14.50 13.48 13.38
CA ASN A 222 -14.62 13.95 14.77
C ASN A 222 -13.47 13.45 15.66
N ARG A 223 -12.71 12.45 15.20
CA ARG A 223 -11.60 11.82 15.93
C ARG A 223 -10.24 12.06 15.28
N LEU A 224 -10.21 12.46 14.01
CA LEU A 224 -8.96 12.80 13.34
C LEU A 224 -8.27 13.98 14.04
N GLN A 225 -6.95 13.93 14.04
CA GLN A 225 -6.10 15.07 14.39
C GLN A 225 -5.74 15.86 13.13
N GLN A 226 -5.54 15.16 12.01
CA GLN A 226 -5.14 15.77 10.75
C GLN A 226 -5.89 15.16 9.57
N LEU A 227 -6.44 16.03 8.73
CA LEU A 227 -6.95 15.73 7.41
C LEU A 227 -6.10 16.47 6.37
N ASP A 228 -5.38 15.74 5.54
CA ASP A 228 -4.58 16.30 4.44
C ASP A 228 -5.26 16.04 3.11
N VAL A 229 -5.70 17.11 2.47
CA VAL A 229 -6.38 17.12 1.18
C VAL A 229 -5.65 18.05 0.20
N SER A 230 -4.38 18.36 0.45
CA SER A 230 -3.66 19.38 -0.31
C SER A 230 -3.32 18.94 -1.74
N ALA A 231 -3.36 17.65 -2.02
CA ALA A 231 -3.07 17.09 -3.34
C ALA A 231 -4.32 16.90 -4.21
N CYS A 232 -5.50 17.33 -3.75
CA CYS A 232 -6.74 17.29 -4.51
C CYS A 232 -6.99 18.63 -5.21
N THR A 233 -7.47 18.59 -6.45
CA THR A 233 -7.74 19.79 -7.27
C THR A 233 -9.17 20.34 -7.08
N TRP A 234 -9.55 20.69 -5.86
CA TRP A 234 -10.92 21.05 -5.49
C TRP A 234 -11.56 22.11 -6.40
N SER A 235 -12.80 21.84 -6.85
CA SER A 235 -13.64 22.88 -7.45
C SER A 235 -13.82 24.07 -6.50
N PRO A 236 -14.05 25.30 -7.01
CA PRO A 236 -14.24 26.49 -6.16
C PRO A 236 -15.34 26.31 -5.10
N ALA A 237 -16.45 25.65 -5.45
CA ALA A 237 -17.54 25.35 -4.53
C ALA A 237 -17.09 24.41 -3.40
N ALA A 238 -16.41 23.30 -3.73
CA ALA A 238 -15.87 22.37 -2.74
C ALA A 238 -14.85 23.05 -1.82
N ARG A 239 -13.95 23.87 -2.38
CA ARG A 239 -12.94 24.63 -1.62
C ARG A 239 -13.61 25.58 -0.62
N SER A 240 -14.54 26.42 -1.09
CA SER A 240 -15.26 27.37 -0.23
C SER A 240 -16.00 26.64 0.89
N TRP A 241 -16.60 25.49 0.59
CA TRP A 241 -17.32 24.70 1.58
C TRP A 241 -16.39 24.03 2.60
N ILE A 242 -15.26 23.44 2.18
CA ILE A 242 -14.24 22.91 3.10
C ILE A 242 -13.70 24.03 4.00
N GLU A 243 -13.46 25.23 3.47
CA GLU A 243 -13.01 26.39 4.24
C GLU A 243 -14.02 26.82 5.31
N GLN A 244 -15.31 26.77 5.01
CA GLN A 244 -16.38 27.03 5.98
C GLN A 244 -16.41 25.96 7.09
N ARG A 245 -16.32 24.68 6.72
CA ARG A 245 -16.35 23.54 7.66
C ARG A 245 -15.09 23.41 8.48
N ARG A 246 -13.92 23.78 7.95
CA ARG A 246 -12.63 23.73 8.64
C ARG A 246 -12.67 24.43 10.02
N ARG A 247 -13.49 25.47 10.17
CA ARG A 247 -13.64 26.20 11.43
C ARG A 247 -14.42 25.44 12.50
N THR A 248 -15.24 24.46 12.11
CA THR A 248 -16.09 23.67 13.00
C THR A 248 -15.58 22.25 13.22
N LEU A 249 -14.62 21.78 12.42
CA LEU A 249 -14.00 20.48 12.59
C LEU A 249 -13.01 20.49 13.76
N PRO A 250 -12.94 19.40 14.55
CA PRO A 250 -11.96 19.27 15.63
C PRO A 250 -10.54 18.96 15.11
N CYS A 251 -10.40 18.63 13.83
CA CYS A 251 -9.14 18.23 13.20
C CYS A 251 -8.47 19.37 12.41
N GLN A 252 -7.15 19.31 12.27
CA GLN A 252 -6.40 20.21 11.41
C GLN A 252 -6.60 19.81 9.94
N VAL A 253 -7.26 20.67 9.17
CA VAL A 253 -7.37 20.49 7.72
C VAL A 253 -6.23 21.21 7.00
N ARG A 254 -5.46 20.48 6.19
CA ARG A 254 -4.44 21.01 5.27
C ARG A 254 -4.98 20.99 3.85
N MET A 255 -4.96 22.15 3.20
CA MET A 255 -5.35 22.33 1.79
C MET A 255 -4.19 22.97 1.02
N GLY A 256 -4.16 22.73 -0.30
CA GLY A 256 -3.20 23.29 -1.25
C GLY A 256 -3.68 24.55 -1.95
#